data_AF-A0A3N5LZV8-F1
#
_entry.id   AF-A0A3N5LZV8-F1
#
_cell.length_a   1.000
_cell.length_b   1.000
_cell.length_c   1.000
_cell.angle_alpha   90.00
_cell.angle_beta   90.00
_cell.angle_gamma   90.00
#
_symmetry.space_group_name_H-M   'P 1'
#
loop_
_entity.id
_entity.type
_entity.pdbx_description
1 polymer ?
#
loop_
_entity_poly.entity_id
_entity_poly.type
_entity_poly.pdbx_seq_one_letter_code
_entity_poly.pdbx_strand_id
1 'polypeptide(L)'
;IHWKATARTGTLMLREMDEPAGSDVTLLLDVPSSLAAGTAPDTNVELAVEAAGSIADFALRAGRTVTMLLPQDEWRRSRHNPGVEGRTLLLDGLARVAPHKATRLGSSLRTLLGYDGRRPGRLHAIVLVVLALDRELEYVLLRLRDEGLQVSVVHVDGATFGARAAAGETEHLVAVLEAAGVRTLGLRRGDDLDAVLTLGSAPWQHDGLSYASVR
;
A
#
# COMPACT_ATOMS: atom_id res chain seq x y z
N ILE A 1 -6.65 10.25 -31.69
CA ILE A 1 -6.45 10.24 -33.17
C ILE A 1 -5.30 11.16 -33.51
N HIS A 2 -4.23 10.67 -34.16
CA HIS A 2 -3.10 11.52 -34.54
C HIS A 2 -3.35 12.11 -35.94
N TRP A 3 -4.01 13.27 -35.98
CA TRP A 3 -4.51 13.89 -37.21
C TRP A 3 -3.39 14.15 -38.25
N LYS A 4 -2.21 14.53 -37.79
CA LYS A 4 -1.06 14.85 -38.66
C LYS A 4 -0.50 13.63 -39.40
N ALA A 5 -0.58 12.44 -38.79
CA ALA A 5 -0.13 11.20 -39.42
C ALA A 5 -1.20 10.65 -40.36
N THR A 6 -2.47 10.70 -39.91
CA THR A 6 -3.65 10.29 -40.69
C THR A 6 -3.76 11.08 -42.01
N ALA A 7 -3.51 12.39 -41.98
CA ALA A 7 -3.55 13.24 -43.17
C ALA A 7 -2.46 12.94 -44.21
N ARG A 8 -1.32 12.34 -43.81
CA ARG A 8 -0.18 12.10 -44.71
C ARG A 8 -0.23 10.73 -45.39
N THR A 9 -0.78 9.72 -44.73
CA THR A 9 -0.78 8.33 -45.23
C THR A 9 -2.15 7.87 -45.73
N GLY A 10 -3.21 8.66 -45.56
CA GLY A 10 -4.58 8.32 -45.98
C GLY A 10 -5.19 7.13 -45.22
N THR A 11 -4.46 6.60 -44.23
CA THR A 11 -4.87 5.46 -43.42
C THR A 11 -5.11 5.94 -42.00
N LEU A 12 -6.25 5.58 -41.39
CA LEU A 12 -6.57 5.96 -40.02
C LEU A 12 -5.53 5.39 -39.06
N MET A 13 -4.68 6.25 -38.51
CA MET A 13 -3.73 5.85 -37.46
C MET A 13 -4.38 6.12 -36.11
N LEU A 14 -4.92 5.06 -35.51
CA LEU A 14 -5.30 5.04 -34.12
C LEU A 14 -4.02 4.96 -33.28
N ARG A 15 -3.72 6.01 -32.53
CA ARG A 15 -2.84 5.86 -31.37
C ARG A 15 -3.72 5.25 -30.29
N GLU A 16 -3.69 3.93 -30.16
CA GLU A 16 -4.14 3.29 -28.93
C GLU A 16 -3.29 3.89 -27.82
N MET A 17 -3.91 4.72 -27.00
CA MET A 17 -3.40 4.89 -25.65
C MET A 17 -3.76 3.59 -24.96
N ASP A 18 -2.75 2.75 -24.72
CA ASP A 18 -2.83 1.83 -23.59
C ASP A 18 -3.03 2.72 -22.36
N GLU A 19 -4.28 2.92 -21.99
CA GLU A 19 -4.62 3.26 -20.62
C GLU A 19 -4.11 2.07 -19.80
N PRO A 20 -3.17 2.24 -18.85
CA PRO A 20 -2.67 1.11 -18.08
C PRO A 20 -3.87 0.40 -17.44
N ALA A 21 -4.20 -0.78 -17.95
CA ALA A 21 -5.37 -1.56 -17.55
C ALA A 21 -5.13 -2.31 -16.22
N GLY A 22 -4.42 -1.65 -15.30
CA GLY A 22 -4.13 -2.15 -13.97
C GLY A 22 -4.96 -1.43 -12.91
N SER A 23 -5.44 -2.16 -11.91
CA SER A 23 -5.87 -1.61 -10.62
C SER A 23 -4.81 -0.68 -10.04
N ASP A 24 -5.18 0.57 -9.76
CA ASP A 24 -4.32 1.51 -9.03
C ASP A 24 -4.08 0.97 -7.60
N VAL A 25 -2.81 0.94 -7.18
CA VAL A 25 -2.41 0.61 -5.79
C VAL A 25 -2.32 1.91 -5.02
N THR A 26 -2.95 1.97 -3.84
CA THR A 26 -2.72 3.05 -2.89
C THR A 26 -1.84 2.53 -1.77
N LEU A 27 -0.67 3.13 -1.59
CA LEU A 27 0.27 2.82 -0.52
C LEU A 27 0.30 3.96 0.49
N LEU A 28 0.02 3.65 1.75
CA LEU A 28 0.15 4.58 2.86
C LEU A 28 1.30 4.13 3.77
N LEU A 29 2.16 5.07 4.16
CA LEU A 29 3.22 4.84 5.13
C LEU A 29 2.93 5.66 6.40
N ASP A 30 2.78 5.01 7.55
CA ASP A 30 2.54 5.66 8.84
C ASP A 30 3.71 5.42 9.78
N VAL A 31 4.43 6.49 10.09
CA VAL A 31 5.66 6.47 10.91
C VAL A 31 5.58 7.55 11.99
N PRO A 32 4.73 7.38 13.02
CA PRO A 32 4.61 8.36 14.09
C PRO A 32 5.89 8.43 14.92
N SER A 33 6.32 9.65 15.23
CA SER A 33 7.57 9.91 15.97
C SER A 33 7.58 9.32 17.39
N SER A 34 6.41 9.10 18.00
CA SER A 34 6.29 8.43 19.31
C SER A 34 6.59 6.93 19.27
N LEU A 35 6.60 6.31 18.08
CA LEU A 35 6.89 4.89 17.88
C LEU A 35 8.21 4.64 17.14
N ALA A 36 8.89 5.69 16.69
CA ALA A 36 10.21 5.59 16.08
C ALA A 36 11.21 5.00 17.09
N ALA A 37 11.92 3.97 16.67
CA ALA A 37 12.86 3.23 17.50
C ALA A 37 14.03 2.67 16.68
N GLY A 38 15.07 2.23 17.38
CA GLY A 38 16.33 1.77 16.78
C GLY A 38 17.38 2.87 16.73
N THR A 39 18.48 2.61 16.05
CA THR A 39 19.58 3.55 15.89
C THR A 39 20.07 3.49 14.46
N ALA A 40 20.18 4.65 13.80
CA ALA A 40 20.58 4.72 12.41
C ALA A 40 21.89 3.95 12.15
N PRO A 41 22.00 3.21 11.04
CA PRO A 41 21.05 3.11 9.93
C PRO A 41 20.01 1.97 10.09
N ASP A 42 19.79 1.48 11.32
CA ASP A 42 18.93 0.33 11.61
C ASP A 42 17.79 0.76 12.54
N THR A 43 16.84 1.49 11.97
CA THR A 43 15.61 1.95 12.63
C THR A 43 14.37 1.29 12.03
N ASN A 44 13.30 1.21 12.82
CA ASN A 44 12.01 0.72 12.33
C ASN A 44 11.42 1.62 11.23
N VAL A 45 11.76 2.91 11.24
CA VAL A 45 11.38 3.88 10.21
C VAL A 45 12.08 3.56 8.89
N GLU A 46 13.38 3.29 8.91
CA GLU A 46 14.14 2.87 7.71
C GLU A 46 13.56 1.59 7.13
N LEU A 47 13.30 0.56 7.96
CA LEU A 47 12.68 -0.69 7.50
C LEU A 47 11.27 -0.45 6.91
N ALA A 48 10.47 0.44 7.50
CA ALA A 48 9.16 0.79 6.96
C ALA A 48 9.26 1.52 5.60
N VAL A 49 10.23 2.43 5.44
CA VAL A 49 10.50 3.14 4.18
C VAL A 49 10.99 2.16 3.11
N GLU A 50 11.87 1.22 3.46
CA GLU A 50 12.37 0.18 2.56
C GLU A 50 11.25 -0.76 2.10
N ALA A 51 10.38 -1.18 3.02
CA ALA A 51 9.20 -1.99 2.71
C ALA A 51 8.25 -1.26 1.76
N ALA A 52 7.92 0.00 2.08
CA ALA A 52 7.08 0.85 1.23
C ALA A 52 7.67 1.02 -0.18
N GLY A 53 8.97 1.28 -0.27
CA GLY A 53 9.69 1.38 -1.54
C GLY A 53 9.67 0.10 -2.35
N SER A 54 9.94 -1.03 -1.70
CA SER A 54 9.96 -2.35 -2.34
C SER A 54 8.59 -2.73 -2.91
N ILE A 55 7.53 -2.54 -2.13
CA ILE A 55 6.14 -2.81 -2.54
C ILE A 55 5.74 -1.91 -3.70
N ALA A 56 6.03 -0.61 -3.61
CA ALA A 56 5.61 0.32 -4.64
C ALA A 56 6.42 0.15 -5.94
N ASP A 57 7.73 -0.09 -5.85
CA ASP A 57 8.58 -0.36 -7.01
C ASP A 57 8.17 -1.68 -7.69
N PHE A 58 7.79 -2.69 -6.91
CA PHE A 58 7.17 -3.92 -7.45
C PHE A 58 5.88 -3.62 -8.21
N ALA A 59 4.97 -2.83 -7.64
CA ALA A 59 3.72 -2.46 -8.30
C ALA A 59 3.94 -1.68 -9.61
N LEU A 60 4.89 -0.72 -9.62
CA LEU A 60 5.27 0.03 -10.81
C LEU A 60 5.85 -0.89 -11.90
N ARG A 61 6.72 -1.84 -11.53
CA ARG A 61 7.26 -2.85 -12.46
C ARG A 61 6.19 -3.77 -13.02
N ALA A 62 5.15 -4.05 -12.23
CA ALA A 62 3.98 -4.83 -12.65
C ALA A 62 2.99 -4.02 -13.52
N GLY A 63 3.36 -2.81 -13.96
CA GLY A 63 2.53 -1.97 -14.81
C GLY A 63 1.35 -1.31 -14.07
N ARG A 64 1.37 -1.27 -12.74
CA ARG A 64 0.33 -0.62 -11.91
C ARG A 64 0.74 0.80 -11.58
N THR A 65 -0.21 1.73 -11.61
CA THR A 65 0.00 3.06 -11.05
C THR A 65 -0.08 3.00 -9.52
N VAL A 66 0.83 3.71 -8.85
CA VAL A 66 0.88 3.80 -7.38
C VAL A 66 0.48 5.20 -6.95
N THR A 67 -0.54 5.30 -6.10
CA THR A 67 -0.82 6.50 -5.31
C THR A 67 -0.16 6.35 -3.95
N MET A 68 0.72 7.26 -3.58
CA MET A 68 1.37 7.28 -2.27
C MET A 68 0.71 8.30 -1.36
N LEU A 69 0.54 7.92 -0.09
CA LEU A 69 0.16 8.79 1.02
C LEU A 69 1.31 8.75 2.02
N LEU A 70 2.14 9.80 2.00
CA LEU A 70 3.33 9.90 2.84
C LEU A 70 3.15 10.95 3.93
N PRO A 71 3.70 10.71 5.13
CA PRO A 71 3.65 11.67 6.21
C PRO A 71 4.71 12.75 6.00
N GLN A 72 4.31 14.02 6.11
CA GLN A 72 5.16 15.21 6.15
C GLN A 72 4.60 16.13 7.27
N ASP A 73 4.73 17.47 7.15
CA ASP A 73 3.98 18.41 8.00
C ASP A 73 2.46 18.21 7.89
N GLU A 74 2.00 17.88 6.67
CA GLU A 74 0.66 17.38 6.36
C GLU A 74 0.78 16.13 5.46
N TRP A 75 -0.24 15.29 5.41
CA TRP A 75 -0.22 14.11 4.53
C TRP A 75 -0.11 14.51 3.06
N ARG A 76 0.94 14.05 2.38
CA ARG A 76 1.17 14.32 0.97
C ARG A 76 0.68 13.17 0.10
N ARG A 77 -0.26 13.47 -0.79
CA ARG A 77 -0.73 12.54 -1.83
C ARG A 77 0.02 12.77 -3.13
N SER A 78 0.61 11.72 -3.69
CA SER A 78 1.27 11.76 -5.02
C SER A 78 0.91 10.52 -5.84
N ARG A 79 0.84 10.67 -7.16
CA ARG A 79 0.55 9.57 -8.09
C ARG A 79 1.77 9.31 -8.97
N HIS A 80 2.16 8.05 -9.09
CA HIS A 80 3.35 7.59 -9.79
C HIS A 80 2.95 6.56 -10.84
N ASN A 81 3.21 6.85 -12.12
CA ASN A 81 2.93 5.93 -13.22
C ASN A 81 4.11 4.97 -13.46
N PRO A 82 3.88 3.80 -14.06
CA PRO A 82 4.95 2.90 -14.48
C PRO A 82 6.00 3.59 -15.36
N GLY A 83 7.26 3.19 -15.21
CA GLY A 83 8.39 3.70 -15.98
C GLY A 83 9.45 4.39 -15.12
N VAL A 84 10.57 4.74 -15.77
CA VAL A 84 11.77 5.29 -15.10
C VAL A 84 11.45 6.56 -14.33
N GLU A 85 10.73 7.50 -14.94
CA GLU A 85 10.40 8.78 -14.32
C GLU A 85 9.52 8.61 -13.07
N GLY A 86 8.47 7.79 -13.14
CA GLY A 86 7.60 7.53 -12.00
C GLY A 86 8.32 6.84 -10.86
N ARG A 87 9.22 5.90 -11.17
CA ARG A 87 10.11 5.26 -10.20
C ARG A 87 11.07 6.26 -9.53
N THR A 88 11.67 7.16 -10.30
CA THR A 88 12.55 8.21 -9.75
C THR A 88 11.78 9.13 -8.79
N LEU A 89 10.59 9.59 -9.19
CA LEU A 89 9.75 10.44 -8.34
C LEU A 89 9.27 9.72 -7.08
N LEU A 90 9.05 8.41 -7.16
CA LEU A 90 8.69 7.58 -6.02
C LEU A 90 9.84 7.53 -4.99
N LEU A 91 11.04 7.21 -5.43
CA LEU A 91 12.23 7.13 -4.56
C LEU A 91 12.56 8.50 -3.94
N ASP A 92 12.41 9.57 -4.72
CA ASP A 92 12.58 10.95 -4.25
C ASP A 92 11.52 11.33 -3.19
N GLY A 93 10.29 10.83 -3.31
CA GLY A 93 9.26 10.94 -2.29
C GLY A 93 9.65 10.25 -0.98
N LEU A 94 10.11 9.00 -1.06
CA LEU A 94 10.52 8.19 0.09
C LEU A 94 11.74 8.74 0.80
N ALA A 95 12.71 9.31 0.07
CA ALA A 95 13.91 9.92 0.64
C ALA A 95 13.62 11.12 1.56
N ARG A 96 12.41 11.70 1.49
CA ARG A 96 11.97 12.81 2.34
C ARG A 96 11.06 12.38 3.49
N VAL A 97 10.79 11.09 3.64
CA VAL A 97 9.98 10.60 4.75
C VAL A 97 10.71 10.85 6.06
N ALA A 98 10.03 11.51 6.98
CA ALA A 98 10.48 11.71 8.34
C ALA A 98 9.34 11.35 9.31
N PRO A 99 9.65 10.91 10.53
CA PRO A 99 8.62 10.61 11.51
C PRO A 99 7.75 11.85 11.82
N HIS A 100 6.44 11.68 11.81
CA HIS A 100 5.50 12.79 12.01
C HIS A 100 4.95 12.85 13.44
N LYS A 101 4.40 14.00 13.82
CA LYS A 101 3.72 14.19 15.11
C LYS A 101 2.23 13.84 15.08
N ALA A 102 1.63 13.73 13.89
CA ALA A 102 0.19 13.56 13.74
C ALA A 102 -0.33 12.27 14.41
N THR A 103 -1.52 12.35 14.98
CA THR A 103 -2.18 11.32 15.78
C THR A 103 -3.22 10.50 15.01
N ARG A 104 -3.33 9.23 15.39
CA ARG A 104 -4.36 8.21 15.06
C ARG A 104 -4.79 8.11 13.60
N LEU A 105 -4.04 7.30 12.84
CA LEU A 105 -4.32 6.94 11.46
C LEU A 105 -5.77 6.47 11.25
N GLY A 106 -6.31 5.63 12.14
CA GLY A 106 -7.67 5.08 12.01
C GLY A 106 -8.74 6.14 11.75
N SER A 107 -8.78 7.19 12.57
CA SER A 107 -9.75 8.30 12.45
C SER A 107 -9.72 9.02 11.10
N SER A 108 -8.53 9.12 10.49
CA SER A 108 -8.27 9.96 9.32
C SER A 108 -8.15 9.16 8.03
N LEU A 109 -7.99 7.84 8.10
CA LEU A 109 -7.68 6.98 6.96
C LEU A 109 -8.68 7.12 5.81
N ARG A 110 -10.00 7.11 6.08
CA ARG A 110 -11.01 7.25 5.01
C ARG A 110 -10.90 8.60 4.29
N THR A 111 -10.65 9.67 5.04
CA THR A 111 -10.43 11.02 4.50
C THR A 111 -9.18 11.08 3.64
N LEU A 112 -8.07 10.49 4.11
CA LEU A 112 -6.80 10.44 3.38
C LEU A 112 -6.90 9.65 2.06
N LEU A 113 -7.66 8.55 2.10
CA LEU A 113 -7.95 7.76 0.90
C LEU A 113 -8.81 8.55 -0.10
N GLY A 114 -9.53 9.59 0.34
CA GLY A 114 -10.52 10.30 -0.47
C GLY A 114 -11.71 9.42 -0.82
N TYR A 115 -12.03 8.45 0.05
CA TYR A 115 -13.03 7.43 -0.20
C TYR A 115 -14.39 7.83 0.38
N ASP A 116 -15.37 8.01 -0.49
CA ASP A 116 -16.72 8.48 -0.14
C ASP A 116 -17.73 7.35 0.14
N GLY A 117 -17.27 6.09 0.16
CA GLY A 117 -18.12 4.91 0.40
C GLY A 117 -18.76 4.32 -0.85
N ARG A 118 -18.52 4.89 -2.05
CA ARG A 118 -18.98 4.29 -3.30
C ARG A 118 -18.07 3.15 -3.70
N ARG A 119 -18.66 2.02 -4.11
CA ARG A 119 -17.88 0.90 -4.66
C ARG A 119 -17.02 1.44 -5.79
N PRO A 120 -15.69 1.32 -5.69
CA PRO A 120 -14.84 1.82 -6.73
C PRO A 120 -15.10 0.98 -8.00
N GLY A 121 -15.21 1.66 -9.14
CA GLY A 121 -15.44 0.99 -10.42
C GLY A 121 -14.29 0.06 -10.85
N ARG A 122 -13.15 0.10 -10.13
CA ARG A 122 -11.99 -0.78 -10.28
C ARG A 122 -11.56 -1.28 -8.90
N LEU A 123 -11.07 -2.51 -8.81
CA LEU A 123 -10.43 -3.03 -7.58
C LEU A 123 -9.30 -2.06 -7.20
N HIS A 124 -9.40 -1.37 -6.07
CA HIS A 124 -8.31 -0.59 -5.52
C HIS A 124 -7.66 -1.39 -4.38
N ALA A 125 -6.40 -1.75 -4.58
CA ALA A 125 -5.60 -2.35 -3.53
C ALA A 125 -5.09 -1.23 -2.63
N ILE A 126 -5.32 -1.35 -1.32
CA ILE A 126 -4.78 -0.46 -0.31
C ILE A 126 -3.75 -1.24 0.48
N VAL A 127 -2.51 -0.76 0.47
CA VAL A 127 -1.42 -1.30 1.27
C VAL A 127 -1.05 -0.26 2.32
N LEU A 128 -1.08 -0.65 3.59
CA LEU A 128 -0.65 0.20 4.69
C LEU A 128 0.64 -0.37 5.26
N VAL A 129 1.69 0.44 5.34
CA VAL A 129 2.91 0.13 6.07
C VAL A 129 2.89 0.96 7.36
N VAL A 130 2.82 0.31 8.52
CA VAL A 130 2.54 0.97 9.80
C VAL A 130 3.49 0.50 10.90
N LEU A 131 3.80 1.40 11.84
CA LEU A 131 4.55 1.06 13.06
C LEU A 131 3.65 0.59 14.22
N ALA A 132 2.32 0.76 14.11
CA ALA A 132 1.36 0.27 15.09
C ALA A 132 0.05 -0.14 14.43
N LEU A 133 -0.57 -1.14 15.06
CA LEU A 133 -1.96 -1.50 14.86
C LEU A 133 -2.69 -1.20 16.17
N ASP A 134 -3.77 -0.44 16.08
CA ASP A 134 -4.69 -0.18 17.18
C ASP A 134 -6.12 -0.59 16.77
N ARG A 135 -7.02 -0.62 17.74
CA ARG A 135 -8.43 -1.02 17.52
C ARG A 135 -9.17 -0.10 16.55
N GLU A 136 -8.78 1.17 16.49
CA GLU A 136 -9.44 2.13 15.60
C GLU A 136 -9.06 1.86 14.14
N LEU A 137 -7.77 1.61 13.90
CA LEU A 137 -7.26 1.19 12.60
C LEU A 137 -7.86 -0.16 12.20
N GLU A 138 -7.86 -1.16 13.08
CA GLU A 138 -8.51 -2.46 12.82
C GLU A 138 -9.95 -2.28 12.34
N TYR A 139 -10.77 -1.54 13.10
CA TYR A 139 -12.17 -1.31 12.78
C TYR A 139 -12.34 -0.71 11.38
N VAL A 140 -11.53 0.29 11.02
CA VAL A 140 -11.61 0.94 9.71
C VAL A 140 -11.15 0.02 8.59
N LEU A 141 -10.10 -0.79 8.79
CA LEU A 141 -9.64 -1.76 7.79
C LEU A 141 -10.68 -2.83 7.49
N LEU A 142 -11.36 -3.34 8.53
CA LEU A 142 -12.46 -4.29 8.36
C LEU A 142 -13.62 -3.68 7.57
N ARG A 143 -13.97 -2.41 7.84
CA ARG A 143 -14.99 -1.68 7.08
C ARG A 143 -14.62 -1.49 5.62
N LEU A 144 -13.38 -1.07 5.33
CA LEU A 144 -12.89 -0.93 3.96
C LEU A 144 -12.95 -2.26 3.20
N ARG A 145 -12.58 -3.37 3.87
CA ARG A 145 -12.69 -4.74 3.32
C ARG A 145 -14.15 -5.11 3.03
N ASP A 146 -15.08 -4.86 3.94
CA ASP A 146 -16.52 -5.12 3.75
C ASP A 146 -17.11 -4.30 2.58
N GLU A 147 -16.57 -3.09 2.36
CA GLU A 147 -16.92 -2.22 1.22
C GLU A 147 -16.35 -2.74 -0.13
N GLY A 148 -15.51 -3.78 -0.10
CA GLY A 148 -14.96 -4.48 -1.27
C GLY A 148 -13.54 -4.06 -1.67
N LEU A 149 -12.84 -3.32 -0.82
CA LEU A 149 -11.44 -2.95 -1.05
C LEU A 149 -10.50 -4.11 -0.72
N GLN A 150 -9.43 -4.27 -1.50
CA GLN A 150 -8.38 -5.24 -1.20
C GLN A 150 -7.38 -4.60 -0.23
N VAL A 151 -7.55 -4.86 1.06
CA VAL A 151 -6.74 -4.27 2.12
C VAL A 151 -5.56 -5.19 2.45
N SER A 152 -4.37 -4.64 2.61
CA SER A 152 -3.18 -5.34 3.07
C SER A 152 -2.39 -4.45 4.02
N VAL A 153 -1.84 -5.04 5.08
CA VAL A 153 -1.13 -4.35 6.15
C VAL A 153 0.25 -4.97 6.30
N VAL A 154 1.27 -4.13 6.32
CA VAL A 154 2.63 -4.46 6.70
C VAL A 154 2.92 -3.75 8.01
N HIS A 155 3.08 -4.53 9.08
CA HIS A 155 3.34 -4.02 10.40
C HIS A 155 4.81 -4.23 10.76
N VAL A 156 5.51 -3.14 11.11
CA VAL A 156 6.89 -3.22 11.59
C VAL A 156 6.90 -3.36 13.10
N ASP A 157 7.41 -4.49 13.59
CA ASP A 157 7.50 -4.84 15.01
C ASP A 157 8.58 -4.01 15.70
N GLY A 158 8.17 -2.84 16.21
CA GLY A 158 9.03 -1.93 16.95
C GLY A 158 9.69 -2.55 18.18
N ALA A 159 9.16 -3.64 18.76
CA ALA A 159 9.79 -4.31 19.90
C ALA A 159 11.21 -4.79 19.57
N THR A 160 11.43 -5.23 18.33
CA THR A 160 12.73 -5.69 17.84
C THR A 160 13.76 -4.56 17.67
N PHE A 161 13.28 -3.32 17.69
CA PHE A 161 14.09 -2.09 17.65
C PHE A 161 14.21 -1.40 19.03
N GLY A 162 13.67 -2.02 20.09
CA GLY A 162 13.71 -1.48 21.45
C GLY A 162 12.54 -0.56 21.82
N ALA A 163 11.51 -0.47 20.98
CA ALA A 163 10.27 0.23 21.34
C ALA A 163 9.53 -0.54 22.45
N ARG A 164 8.86 0.17 23.35
CA ARG A 164 7.99 -0.45 24.35
C ARG A 164 6.69 -0.91 23.68
N ALA A 165 6.62 -2.19 23.32
CA ALA A 165 5.49 -2.75 22.59
C ALA A 165 4.40 -3.34 23.50
N ALA A 166 3.15 -3.23 23.04
CA ALA A 166 2.01 -3.99 23.55
C ALA A 166 1.85 -5.29 22.74
N ALA A 167 2.89 -6.13 22.71
CA ALA A 167 2.99 -7.28 21.79
C ALA A 167 1.73 -8.17 21.75
N GLY A 168 1.12 -8.45 22.92
CA GLY A 168 -0.09 -9.27 23.00
C GLY A 168 -1.36 -8.61 22.43
N GLU A 169 -1.44 -7.27 22.42
CA GLU A 169 -2.55 -6.58 21.74
C GLU A 169 -2.36 -6.64 20.23
N THR A 170 -1.15 -6.38 19.73
CA THR A 170 -0.85 -6.44 18.29
C THR A 170 -1.13 -7.82 17.70
N GLU A 171 -0.68 -8.91 18.35
CA GLU A 171 -0.97 -10.27 17.89
C GLU A 171 -2.48 -10.56 17.78
N HIS A 172 -3.25 -10.06 18.75
CA HIS A 172 -4.70 -10.22 18.72
C HIS A 172 -5.34 -9.47 17.54
N LEU A 173 -4.97 -8.21 17.32
CA LEU A 173 -5.50 -7.40 16.21
C LEU A 173 -5.12 -8.02 14.84
N VAL A 174 -3.90 -8.53 14.71
CA VAL A 174 -3.46 -9.25 13.51
C VAL A 174 -4.33 -10.48 13.26
N ALA A 175 -4.55 -11.32 14.28
CA ALA A 175 -5.39 -12.50 14.15
C ALA A 175 -6.83 -12.16 13.74
N VAL A 176 -7.39 -11.06 14.25
CA VAL A 176 -8.74 -10.58 13.88
C VAL A 176 -8.77 -10.14 12.41
N LEU A 177 -7.76 -9.39 11.95
CA LEU A 177 -7.64 -8.95 10.56
C LEU A 177 -7.50 -10.15 9.61
N GLU A 178 -6.65 -11.13 9.95
CA GLU A 178 -6.45 -12.35 9.15
C GLU A 178 -7.69 -13.21 9.07
N ALA A 179 -8.40 -13.39 10.19
CA ALA A 179 -9.67 -14.13 10.22
C ALA A 179 -10.76 -13.46 9.35
N ALA A 180 -10.64 -12.15 9.15
CA ALA A 180 -11.47 -11.37 8.24
C ALA A 180 -10.92 -11.31 6.80
N GLY A 181 -9.85 -12.03 6.48
CA GLY A 181 -9.26 -12.04 5.14
C GLY A 181 -8.57 -10.72 4.77
N VAL A 182 -8.20 -9.88 5.74
CA VAL A 182 -7.22 -8.81 5.51
C VAL A 182 -5.84 -9.44 5.54
N ARG A 183 -5.02 -9.18 4.52
CA ARG A 183 -3.65 -9.70 4.49
C ARG A 183 -2.75 -8.90 5.43
N THR A 184 -2.06 -9.56 6.33
CA THR A 184 -1.12 -8.97 7.28
C THR A 184 0.26 -9.58 7.09
N LEU A 185 1.29 -8.75 7.23
CA LEU A 185 2.69 -9.15 7.17
C LEU A 185 3.45 -8.46 8.30
N GLY A 186 4.13 -9.24 9.14
CA GLY A 186 5.02 -8.71 10.17
C GLY A 186 6.44 -8.55 9.64
N LEU A 187 7.05 -7.39 9.88
CA LEU A 187 8.47 -7.14 9.63
C LEU A 187 9.20 -6.91 10.95
N ARG A 188 10.34 -7.56 11.12
CA ARG A 188 11.20 -7.46 12.30
C ARG A 188 12.60 -7.00 11.90
N ARG A 189 13.33 -6.50 12.89
CA ARG A 189 14.75 -6.14 12.73
C ARG A 189 15.55 -7.36 12.24
N GLY A 190 16.30 -7.17 11.16
CA GLY A 190 17.16 -8.21 10.57
C GLY A 190 16.44 -9.18 9.64
N ASP A 191 15.15 -9.01 9.38
CA ASP A 191 14.44 -9.78 8.36
C ASP A 191 15.01 -9.50 6.96
N ASP A 192 15.08 -10.54 6.12
CA ASP A 192 15.28 -10.37 4.68
C ASP A 192 13.97 -9.90 4.04
N LEU A 193 13.91 -8.62 3.72
CA LEU A 193 12.71 -7.98 3.21
C LEU A 193 12.17 -8.64 1.93
N ASP A 194 13.05 -9.05 1.01
CA ASP A 194 12.64 -9.67 -0.25
C ASP A 194 11.98 -11.03 -0.02
N ALA A 195 12.57 -11.82 0.88
CA ALA A 195 12.01 -13.11 1.27
C ALA A 195 10.63 -12.95 1.94
N VAL A 196 10.49 -12.00 2.87
CA VAL A 196 9.24 -11.79 3.63
C VAL A 196 8.13 -11.26 2.72
N LEU A 197 8.41 -10.29 1.85
CA LEU A 197 7.44 -9.77 0.88
C LEU A 197 7.02 -10.82 -0.15
N THR A 198 7.93 -11.71 -0.56
CA THR A 198 7.61 -12.80 -1.48
C THR A 198 6.67 -13.81 -0.83
N LEU A 199 6.91 -14.20 0.43
CA LEU A 199 6.01 -15.09 1.16
C LEU A 199 4.61 -14.50 1.35
N GLY A 200 4.52 -13.19 1.59
CA GLY A 200 3.24 -12.47 1.70
C GLY A 200 2.47 -12.30 0.38
N SER A 201 3.10 -12.60 -0.77
CA SER A 201 2.52 -12.40 -2.10
C SER A 201 1.69 -13.57 -2.64
N ALA A 202 1.55 -14.66 -1.87
CA ALA A 202 0.82 -15.86 -2.30
C ALA A 202 -0.62 -15.52 -2.78
N PRO A 203 -1.02 -16.00 -3.98
CA PRO A 203 -2.30 -15.65 -4.55
C PRO A 203 -3.47 -16.25 -3.76
N TRP A 204 -4.59 -15.53 -3.74
CA TRP A 204 -5.88 -16.01 -3.26
C TRP A 204 -6.22 -17.34 -3.95
N GLN A 205 -6.20 -18.46 -3.22
CA GLN A 205 -7.02 -19.60 -3.61
C GLN A 205 -8.47 -19.16 -3.38
N HIS A 206 -9.12 -18.68 -4.44
CA HIS A 206 -10.57 -18.53 -4.46
C HIS A 206 -11.18 -19.93 -4.34
N ASP A 207 -11.48 -20.36 -3.12
CA ASP A 207 -12.43 -21.43 -2.91
C ASP A 207 -13.82 -20.93 -3.33
N GLY A 208 -14.33 -21.52 -4.40
CA GLY A 208 -15.76 -21.67 -4.64
C GLY A 208 -16.52 -20.48 -5.21
N LEU A 209 -16.36 -20.20 -6.50
CA LEU A 209 -17.52 -19.89 -7.35
C LEU A 209 -17.40 -20.68 -8.66
N SER A 210 -17.89 -21.93 -8.60
CA SER A 210 -18.21 -22.72 -9.78
C SER A 210 -19.28 -21.95 -10.57
N TYR A 211 -18.88 -21.25 -11.63
CA TYR A 211 -19.80 -20.87 -12.68
C TYR A 211 -20.18 -22.15 -13.43
N ALA A 212 -21.29 -22.76 -12.99
CA ALA A 212 -22.00 -23.72 -13.82
C ALA A 212 -22.47 -22.98 -15.08
N SER A 213 -21.84 -23.28 -16.21
CA SER A 213 -22.37 -22.89 -17.52
C SER A 213 -23.70 -23.60 -17.72
N VAL A 214 -24.81 -22.87 -17.67
CA VAL A 214 -26.09 -23.35 -18.17
C VAL A 214 -26.06 -23.20 -19.68
N ARG A 215 -26.17 -24.35 -20.37
CA ARG A 215 -26.42 -24.47 -21.81
C ARG A 215 -27.87 -24.14 -22.14
#